data_AF-A0A966QBV8-F1
#
_entry.id   AF-A0A966QBV8-F1
#
_cell.length_a   1.000
_cell.length_b   1.000
_cell.length_c   1.000
_cell.angle_alpha   90.00
_cell.angle_beta   90.00
_cell.angle_gamma   90.00
#
_symmetry.space_group_name_H-M   'P 1'
#
loop_
_entity.id
_entity.type
_entity.pdbx_description
1 polymer ?
#
loop_
_entity_poly.entity_id
_entity_poly.type
_entity_poly.pdbx_seq_one_letter_code
_entity_poly.pdbx_strand_id
1 'polypeptide(L)'
;MEEQPQQDLLRIGGRSFRSRLMTGTGKYPSLKAMQASLVASGCEIVTVAVRRVQSQAAGHEGLMEAIDWQRIWMLPNTAGCATAEEAIRVARLGRELAKL
;
A
#
# COMPACT_ATOMS: atom_id res chain seq x y z
N MET A 1 17.31 32.27 -19.55
CA MET A 1 17.37 31.16 -18.59
C MET A 1 16.04 30.45 -18.70
N GLU A 2 16.02 29.22 -19.22
CA GLU A 2 14.82 28.39 -19.18
C GLU A 2 14.61 27.94 -17.73
N GLU A 3 13.46 28.30 -17.15
CA GLU A 3 13.03 27.75 -15.86
C GLU A 3 12.83 26.24 -16.03
N GLN A 4 13.62 25.44 -15.30
CA GLN A 4 13.34 24.01 -15.23
C GLN A 4 11.98 23.81 -14.54
N PRO A 5 11.09 22.99 -15.10
CA PRO A 5 9.78 22.77 -14.49
C PRO A 5 9.96 22.20 -13.09
N GLN A 6 9.44 22.93 -12.10
CA GLN A 6 9.36 22.49 -10.72
C GLN A 6 8.66 21.12 -10.69
N GLN A 7 9.33 20.08 -10.18
CA GLN A 7 8.70 18.77 -10.04
C GLN A 7 7.52 18.86 -9.07
N ASP A 8 6.31 18.62 -9.58
CA ASP A 8 5.07 18.60 -8.80
C ASP A 8 4.95 17.30 -8.00
N LEU A 9 5.70 17.21 -6.91
CA LEU A 9 5.72 16.03 -6.04
C LEU A 9 4.54 16.05 -5.04
N LEU A 10 3.91 14.90 -4.85
CA LEU A 10 2.96 14.67 -3.77
C LEU A 10 3.72 14.52 -2.44
N ARG A 11 3.39 15.33 -1.42
CA ARG A 11 4.03 15.27 -0.10
C ARG A 11 3.04 14.79 0.97
N ILE A 12 3.36 13.69 1.64
CA ILE A 12 2.53 13.11 2.71
C ILE A 12 3.46 12.66 3.84
N GLY A 13 3.20 13.13 5.07
CA GLY A 13 3.91 12.64 6.27
C GLY A 13 5.44 12.77 6.20
N GLY A 14 5.96 13.82 5.56
CA GLY A 14 7.40 14.04 5.39
C GLY A 14 8.05 13.24 4.26
N ARG A 15 7.29 12.41 3.53
CA ARG A 15 7.74 11.69 2.33
C ARG A 15 7.24 12.39 1.06
N SER A 16 8.02 12.32 -0.01
CA SER A 16 7.68 12.86 -1.33
C SER A 16 7.50 11.71 -2.32
N PHE A 17 6.47 11.81 -3.17
CA PHE A 17 6.11 10.83 -4.19
C PHE A 17 6.01 11.54 -5.54
N ARG A 18 6.53 10.89 -6.58
CA ARG A 18 6.40 11.31 -7.98
C ARG A 18 5.02 10.92 -8.53
N SER A 19 4.51 9.76 -8.13
CA SER A 19 3.21 9.26 -8.54
C SER A 19 2.12 9.73 -7.59
N ARG A 20 1.07 10.35 -8.17
CA ARG A 20 -0.17 10.70 -7.46
C ARG A 20 -1.21 9.56 -7.47
N LEU A 21 -0.87 8.43 -8.11
CA LEU A 21 -1.72 7.25 -8.17
C LEU A 21 -1.42 6.32 -6.99
N MET A 22 -2.42 6.13 -6.14
CA MET A 22 -2.40 5.11 -5.09
C MET A 22 -3.25 3.93 -5.54
N THR A 23 -2.77 2.71 -5.32
CA THR A 23 -3.51 1.49 -5.72
C THR A 23 -3.83 0.64 -4.51
N GLY A 24 -4.91 -0.13 -4.60
CA GLY A 24 -5.21 -1.18 -3.62
C GLY A 24 -4.69 -2.52 -4.10
N THR A 25 -4.57 -3.48 -3.17
CA THR A 25 -4.19 -4.87 -3.46
C THR A 25 -5.38 -5.82 -3.59
N GLY A 26 -6.60 -5.31 -3.38
CA GLY A 26 -7.81 -6.11 -3.42
C GLY A 26 -8.33 -6.35 -4.84
N LYS A 27 -8.94 -7.53 -5.05
CA LYS A 27 -9.74 -7.90 -6.24
C LYS A 27 -8.96 -8.19 -7.53
N TYR A 28 -7.64 -8.36 -7.46
CA TYR A 28 -6.91 -8.89 -8.61
C TYR A 28 -7.24 -10.37 -8.83
N PRO A 29 -7.25 -10.84 -10.09
CA PRO A 29 -7.52 -12.24 -10.41
C PRO A 29 -6.36 -13.18 -10.00
N SER A 30 -5.15 -12.65 -9.79
CA SER A 30 -4.00 -13.37 -9.28
C SER A 30 -2.94 -12.41 -8.72
N LEU A 31 -1.99 -12.93 -7.91
CA LEU A 31 -0.84 -12.15 -7.42
C LEU A 31 0.05 -11.65 -8.56
N LYS A 32 0.26 -12.47 -9.60
CA LYS A 32 1.03 -12.08 -10.79
C LYS A 32 0.37 -10.91 -11.53
N ALA A 33 -0.95 -10.91 -11.67
CA ALA A 33 -1.68 -9.81 -12.28
C ALA A 33 -1.57 -8.52 -11.44
N MET A 34 -1.64 -8.64 -10.11
CA MET A 34 -1.41 -7.52 -9.19
C MET A 34 0.00 -6.94 -9.38
N GLN A 35 1.04 -7.77 -9.30
CA GLN A 35 2.44 -7.33 -9.48
C GLN A 35 2.65 -6.60 -10.81
N ALA A 36 2.16 -7.18 -11.91
CA ALA A 36 2.24 -6.55 -13.22
C ALA A 36 1.53 -5.18 -13.24
N SER A 37 0.35 -5.08 -12.62
CA SER A 37 -0.39 -3.82 -12.51
C SER A 37 0.35 -2.77 -11.67
N LEU A 38 0.94 -3.17 -10.54
CA LEU A 38 1.71 -2.25 -9.69
C LEU A 38 2.91 -1.68 -10.46
N VAL A 39 3.68 -2.55 -11.13
CA VAL A 39 4.83 -2.15 -11.95
C VAL A 39 4.40 -1.23 -13.09
N ALA A 40 3.37 -1.60 -13.86
CA ALA A 40 2.91 -0.81 -14.99
C ALA A 40 2.35 0.56 -14.56
N SER A 41 1.71 0.63 -13.40
CA SER A 41 1.12 1.87 -12.89
C SER A 41 2.15 2.87 -12.37
N GLY A 42 3.37 2.41 -12.03
CA GLY A 42 4.38 3.24 -11.38
C GLY A 42 3.91 3.82 -10.03
N CYS A 43 2.93 3.20 -9.37
CA CYS A 43 2.46 3.66 -8.07
C CYS A 43 3.54 3.49 -7.01
N GLU A 44 3.68 4.51 -6.16
CA GLU A 44 4.63 4.47 -5.04
C GLU A 44 3.92 4.22 -3.70
N ILE A 45 2.59 4.18 -3.71
CA ILE A 45 1.75 4.00 -2.52
C ILE A 45 0.74 2.88 -2.80
N VAL A 46 0.77 1.85 -1.96
CA VAL A 46 -0.14 0.71 -2.06
C VAL A 46 -0.90 0.54 -0.76
N THR A 47 -2.23 0.55 -0.85
CA THR A 47 -3.10 0.35 0.31
C THR A 47 -3.42 -1.11 0.56
N VAL A 48 -3.35 -1.50 1.84
CA VAL A 48 -3.55 -2.87 2.29
C VAL A 48 -4.55 -2.92 3.45
N ALA A 49 -5.56 -3.78 3.34
CA ALA A 49 -6.44 -4.06 4.46
C ALA A 49 -5.71 -4.95 5.48
N VAL A 50 -5.53 -4.45 6.71
CA VAL A 50 -4.74 -5.13 7.77
C VAL A 50 -5.19 -6.58 8.00
N ARG A 51 -6.50 -6.84 7.98
CA ARG A 51 -7.08 -8.19 8.13
C ARG A 51 -6.65 -9.21 7.07
N ARG A 52 -6.34 -8.76 5.84
CA ARG A 52 -5.92 -9.66 4.73
C ARG A 52 -4.47 -10.11 4.87
N VAL A 53 -3.66 -9.35 5.59
CA VAL A 53 -2.25 -9.66 5.80
C VAL A 53 -2.06 -10.76 6.84
N GLN A 54 -2.99 -10.86 7.79
CA GLN A 54 -2.98 -11.92 8.82
C GLN A 54 -3.40 -13.29 8.28
N SER A 55 -4.00 -13.36 7.09
CA SER A 55 -4.47 -14.62 6.49
C SER A 55 -3.31 -15.36 5.82
N GLN A 56 -2.38 -15.89 6.61
CA GLN A 56 -1.45 -16.92 6.15
C GLN A 56 -2.22 -18.24 6.03
N ALA A 57 -2.90 -18.44 4.91
CA ALA A 57 -3.32 -19.78 4.52
C ALA A 57 -2.08 -20.54 4.06
N ALA A 58 -1.77 -21.67 4.69
CA ALA A 58 -0.62 -22.50 4.35
C ALA A 58 -0.61 -22.84 2.85
N GLY A 59 0.48 -22.51 2.16
CA GLY A 59 0.70 -22.86 0.74
C GLY A 59 0.49 -21.75 -0.30
N HIS A 60 0.18 -20.51 0.10
CA HIS A 60 0.12 -19.37 -0.82
C HIS A 60 1.21 -18.34 -0.46
N GLU A 61 1.99 -17.89 -1.46
CA GLU A 61 2.84 -16.70 -1.34
C GLU A 61 1.97 -15.55 -0.81
N GLY A 62 2.35 -15.01 0.34
CA GLY A 62 1.56 -13.97 0.99
C GLY A 62 1.62 -12.66 0.21
N LEU A 63 0.62 -11.80 0.39
CA LEU A 63 0.67 -10.42 -0.14
C LEU A 63 1.96 -9.69 0.27
N MET A 64 2.50 -10.02 1.45
CA MET A 64 3.73 -9.41 1.96
C MET A 64 4.97 -9.81 1.17
N GLU A 65 5.02 -11.03 0.65
CA GLU A 65 6.14 -11.54 -0.16
C GLU A 65 6.01 -11.08 -1.62
N ALA A 66 4.78 -10.82 -2.07
CA ALA A 66 4.50 -10.46 -3.46
C ALA A 66 4.87 -9.00 -3.81
N ILE A 67 5.14 -8.13 -2.83
CA ILE A 67 5.39 -6.70 -3.06
C ILE A 67 6.72 -6.29 -2.43
N ASP A 68 7.52 -5.54 -3.18
CA ASP A 68 8.74 -4.91 -2.67
C ASP A 68 8.39 -3.66 -1.84
N TRP A 69 8.23 -3.85 -0.54
CA TRP A 69 7.92 -2.79 0.43
C TRP A 69 9.09 -1.84 0.72
N GLN A 70 10.29 -2.16 0.26
CA GLN A 70 11.41 -1.20 0.32
C GLN A 70 11.24 -0.09 -0.71
N ARG A 71 10.59 -0.41 -1.84
CA ARG A 71 10.29 0.54 -2.92
C ARG A 71 8.91 1.16 -2.82
N ILE A 72 7.92 0.39 -2.37
CA ILE A 72 6.52 0.83 -2.27
C ILE A 72 6.19 1.20 -0.84
N TRP A 73 5.62 2.39 -0.64
CA TRP A 73 5.11 2.79 0.65
C TRP A 73 3.80 2.07 0.98
N MET A 74 3.82 1.24 2.01
CA MET A 74 2.62 0.58 2.53
C MET A 74 1.70 1.58 3.21
N LEU A 75 0.43 1.60 2.79
CA LEU A 75 -0.63 2.39 3.41
C LEU A 75 -1.72 1.46 4.01
N PRO A 76 -1.57 1.01 5.26
CA PRO A 76 -2.59 0.21 5.93
C PRO A 76 -3.92 0.96 6.03
N ASN A 77 -5.03 0.26 5.81
CA ASN A 77 -6.38 0.82 5.95
C ASN A 77 -7.25 0.03 6.94
N THR A 78 -8.32 0.68 7.40
CA THR A 78 -9.28 0.15 8.38
C THR A 78 -10.52 -0.46 7.73
N ALA A 79 -10.42 -0.93 6.48
CA ALA A 79 -11.58 -1.45 5.74
C ALA A 79 -12.25 -2.63 6.47
N GLY A 80 -13.56 -2.51 6.68
CA GLY A 80 -14.38 -3.50 7.37
C GLY A 80 -14.65 -3.19 8.84
N CYS A 81 -14.14 -2.07 9.38
CA CYS A 81 -14.56 -1.56 10.69
C CYS A 81 -15.91 -0.84 10.55
N ALA A 82 -16.83 -1.11 11.49
CA ALA A 82 -18.13 -0.46 11.59
C ALA A 82 -18.14 0.66 12.64
N THR A 83 -17.21 0.64 13.60
CA THR A 83 -17.10 1.66 14.65
C THR A 83 -15.74 2.36 14.65
N ALA A 84 -15.68 3.52 15.32
CA ALA A 84 -14.43 4.26 15.50
C ALA A 84 -13.43 3.47 16.35
N GLU A 85 -13.90 2.78 17.37
CA GLU A 85 -13.09 1.94 18.27
C GLU A 85 -12.41 0.81 17.51
N GLU A 86 -13.14 0.16 16.60
CA GLU A 86 -12.61 -0.86 15.70
C GLU A 86 -11.56 -0.27 14.77
N ALA A 87 -11.86 0.87 14.13
CA ALA A 87 -10.95 1.54 13.22
C ALA A 87 -9.63 1.93 13.90
N ILE A 88 -9.70 2.48 15.12
CA ILE A 88 -8.52 2.86 15.91
C ILE A 88 -7.69 1.62 16.27
N ARG A 89 -8.33 0.52 16.67
CA ARG A 89 -7.62 -0.75 16.97
C ARG A 89 -6.90 -1.28 15.73
N VAL A 90 -7.58 -1.30 14.58
CA VAL A 90 -6.99 -1.76 13.32
C VAL A 90 -5.87 -0.82 12.85
N ALA A 91 -6.01 0.49 13.01
CA ALA A 91 -4.96 1.45 12.69
C ALA A 91 -3.69 1.22 13.53
N ARG A 92 -3.84 0.89 14.83
CA ARG A 92 -2.69 0.53 15.68
C ARG A 92 -1.99 -0.73 15.18
N LEU A 93 -2.72 -1.76 14.77
CA LEU A 93 -2.15 -2.97 14.15
C LEU A 93 -1.47 -2.66 12.82
N GLY A 94 -2.10 -1.84 11.98
CA GLY A 94 -1.52 -1.39 10.71
C GLY A 94 -0.21 -0.63 10.88
N ARG A 95 -0.08 0.17 11.94
CA ARG A 95 1.17 0.86 12.26
C ARG A 95 2.31 -0.11 12.57
N GLU A 96 2.04 -1.18 13.32
CA GLU A 96 3.07 -2.19 13.60
C GLU A 96 3.43 -2.98 12.34
N LEU A 97 2.45 -3.23 11.46
CA LEU A 97 2.67 -3.90 10.19
C LEU A 97 3.56 -3.10 9.23
N ALA A 98 3.39 -1.78 9.19
CA ALA A 98 4.15 -0.89 8.30
C ALA A 98 5.59 -0.61 8.77
N LYS A 99 6.04 -1.27 9.85
CA LYS A 99 7.46 -1.26 10.28
C LYS A 99 8.28 -2.35 9.59
N LEU A 100 7.63 -3.30 8.92
CA LEU A 100 8.24 -4.30 8.05
C LEU A 100 8.80 -3.63 6.79
#